data_AF-X0UEE5-F1
#
_entry.id   AF-X0UEE5-F1
#
_cell.length_a   1.000
_cell.length_b   1.000
_cell.length_c   1.000
_cell.angle_alpha   90.00
_cell.angle_beta   90.00
_cell.angle_gamma   90.00
#
_symmetry.space_group_name_H-M   'P 1'
#
loop_
_entity.id
_entity.type
_entity.pdbx_description
1 polymer ?
#
loop_
_entity_poly.entity_id
_entity_poly.type
_entity_poly.pdbx_seq_one_letter_code
_entity_poly.pdbx_strand_id
1 'polypeptide(L)'
;MCGLSFSIAIRVAAPAILALMLALVSLGFISRTVPQLNILTVGFPIKLGIALLVMALTMMSLEPLLLDGLALGLDAIRAGLGMNPIS
;
A
#
# COMPACT_ATOMS: atom_id res chain seq x y z
N MET A 1 5.97 -16.66 14.45
CA MET A 1 4.84 -15.75 14.17
C MET A 1 5.30 -14.29 13.97
N CYS A 2 6.18 -13.73 14.80
CA CYS A 2 6.62 -12.32 14.68
C CYS A 2 7.33 -11.96 13.36
N GLY A 3 8.11 -12.87 12.76
CA GLY A 3 8.85 -12.60 11.52
C GLY A 3 7.95 -12.44 10.28
N LEU A 4 6.83 -13.18 10.23
CA LEU A 4 5.85 -13.09 9.14
C LEU A 4 5.14 -11.73 9.19
N SER A 5 4.70 -11.29 10.37
CA SER A 5 4.05 -10.00 10.56
C SER A 5 4.96 -8.84 10.14
N PHE A 6 6.24 -8.89 10.50
CA PHE A 6 7.22 -7.87 10.11
C PHE A 6 7.48 -7.84 8.60
N SER A 7 7.65 -9.01 7.98
CA SER A 7 7.86 -9.12 6.53
C SER A 7 6.66 -8.59 5.74
N ILE A 8 5.44 -8.94 6.16
CA ILE A 8 4.20 -8.45 5.55
C ILE A 8 4.08 -6.93 5.73
N ALA A 9 4.35 -6.40 6.93
CA ALA A 9 4.29 -4.96 7.19
C ALA A 9 5.26 -4.17 6.29
N ILE A 10 6.50 -4.65 6.13
CA ILE A 10 7.47 -4.01 5.21
C ILE A 10 6.96 -4.08 3.77
N ARG A 11 6.43 -5.22 3.32
CA ARG A 11 6.00 -5.40 1.94
C ARG A 11 4.81 -4.49 1.58
N VAL A 12 3.91 -4.26 2.54
CA VAL A 12 2.79 -3.32 2.42
C VAL A 12 3.27 -1.87 2.48
N ALA A 13 4.23 -1.54 3.35
CA ALA A 13 4.76 -0.19 3.48
C ALA A 13 5.76 0.19 2.36
N ALA A 14 6.41 -0.78 1.72
CA ALA A 14 7.45 -0.59 0.71
C ALA A 14 7.07 0.37 -0.42
N PRO A 15 5.93 0.22 -1.12
CA PRO A 15 5.54 1.14 -2.19
C PRO A 15 5.37 2.59 -1.69
N ALA A 16 4.79 2.77 -0.50
CA ALA A 16 4.61 4.10 0.09
C ALA A 16 5.95 4.72 0.50
N ILE A 17 6.83 3.95 1.12
CA ILE A 17 8.17 4.39 1.53
C ILE A 17 8.99 4.80 0.31
N LEU A 18 8.97 4.01 -0.77
CA LEU A 18 9.69 4.33 -2.01
C LEU A 18 9.16 5.60 -2.66
N ALA A 19 7.83 5.75 -2.78
CA ALA A 19 7.23 6.94 -3.35
C ALA A 19 7.56 8.21 -2.54
N LEU A 20 7.51 8.12 -1.20
CA LEU A 20 7.88 9.23 -0.32
C LEU A 20 9.38 9.53 -0.34
N MET A 21 10.24 8.51 -0.43
CA MET A 21 11.69 8.68 -0.61
C MET A 21 12.00 9.45 -1.90
N LEU A 22 11.38 9.09 -3.02
CA LEU A 22 11.54 9.81 -4.28
C LEU A 22 11.06 11.26 -4.15
N ALA A 23 9.90 11.48 -3.52
CA ALA A 23 9.38 12.83 -3.28
C ALA A 23 10.34 13.68 -2.43
N LEU A 24 10.93 13.10 -1.39
CA LEU A 24 11.92 13.77 -0.53
C LEU A 24 13.16 14.17 -1.31
N VAL A 25 13.66 13.28 -2.16
CA VAL A 25 14.81 13.55 -3.05
C VAL A 25 14.46 14.68 -4.02
N SER A 26 13.32 14.61 -4.71
CA SER A 26 12.86 15.66 -5.64
C SER A 26 12.72 17.01 -4.95
N LEU A 27 12.14 17.05 -3.74
CA LEU A 27 12.04 18.29 -2.97
C LEU A 27 13.40 18.83 -2.52
N GLY A 28 14.35 17.95 -2.20
CA GLY A 28 15.72 18.33 -1.89
C GLY A 28 16.45 18.94 -3.08
N PHE A 29 16.12 18.56 -4.31
CA PHE A 29 16.59 19.25 -5.51
C PHE A 29 15.91 20.61 -5.69
N ILE A 30 14.59 20.67 -5.53
CA ILE A 30 13.80 21.91 -5.68
C ILE A 30 14.25 22.99 -4.69
N SER A 31 14.63 22.62 -3.47
CA SER A 31 15.12 23.57 -2.47
C SER A 31 16.41 24.27 -2.88
N ARG A 32 17.24 23.61 -3.70
CA ARG A 32 18.48 24.19 -4.24
C ARG A 32 18.22 25.08 -5.45
N THR A 33 17.23 24.76 -6.28
CA THR A 33 16.89 25.53 -7.48
C THR A 33 16.02 26.75 -7.18
N VAL A 34 15.15 26.67 -6.18
CA VAL A 34 14.26 27.77 -5.75
C VAL A 34 14.43 28.00 -4.24
N PRO A 35 15.47 28.73 -3.81
CA PRO A 35 15.81 28.89 -2.39
C PRO A 35 14.79 29.72 -1.61
N GLN A 36 13.95 30.49 -2.30
CA GLN A 36 12.88 31.30 -1.74
C GLN A 36 11.63 30.48 -1.40
N LEU A 37 11.56 29.23 -1.88
CA LEU A 37 10.39 28.38 -1.72
C LEU A 37 10.35 27.84 -0.28
N ASN A 38 9.27 28.09 0.45
CA ASN A 38 9.05 27.44 1.72
C ASN A 38 8.72 25.95 1.49
N ILE A 39 9.74 25.11 1.65
CA ILE A 39 9.68 23.66 1.45
C ILE A 39 8.64 23.01 2.36
N LEU A 40 8.31 23.59 3.52
CA LEU A 40 7.27 23.06 4.40
C LEU A 40 5.88 23.26 3.79
N THR A 41 5.63 24.45 3.23
CA THR A 41 4.34 24.80 2.60
C THR A 41 4.06 23.96 1.36
N VAL A 42 5.07 23.64 0.56
CA VAL A 42 4.91 22.84 -0.66
C VAL A 42 5.11 21.35 -0.44
N GLY A 43 6.01 20.97 0.47
CA GLY A 43 6.34 19.58 0.73
C GLY A 43 5.30 18.82 1.52
N PHE A 44 4.56 19.50 2.41
CA PHE A 44 3.48 18.85 3.13
C PHE A 44 2.33 18.40 2.20
N PRO A 45 1.75 19.27 1.34
CA PRO A 45 0.74 18.87 0.37
C PRO A 45 1.20 17.74 -0.56
N ILE A 46 2.43 17.80 -1.07
CA ILE A 46 2.97 16.77 -1.97
C ILE A 46 3.09 15.42 -1.26
N LYS A 47 3.68 15.39 -0.05
CA LYS A 47 3.81 14.15 0.71
C LYS A 47 2.44 13.56 1.07
N LEU A 48 1.47 14.41 1.43
CA LEU A 48 0.11 13.99 1.73
C LEU A 48 -0.58 13.42 0.48
N GLY A 49 -0.49 14.10 -0.66
CA GLY A 49 -1.08 13.65 -1.92
C GLY A 49 -0.52 12.30 -2.38
N ILE A 50 0.80 12.12 -2.30
CA ILE A 50 1.46 10.85 -2.63
C ILE A 50 1.04 9.74 -1.67
N ALA A 51 1.02 10.01 -0.36
CA ALA A 51 0.60 9.03 0.64
C ALA A 51 -0.85 8.57 0.40
N LEU A 52 -1.78 9.51 0.14
CA LEU A 52 -3.17 9.19 -0.15
C LEU A 52 -3.33 8.40 -1.46
N LEU A 53 -2.57 8.76 -2.50
CA LEU A 53 -2.59 8.06 -3.78
C LEU A 53 -2.11 6.61 -3.61
N VAL A 54 -0.98 6.39 -2.93
CA VAL A 54 -0.46 5.04 -2.70
C VAL A 54 -1.41 4.22 -1.83
N MET A 55 -2.03 4.83 -0.82
CA MET A 55 -3.05 4.16 0.02
C MET A 55 -4.26 3.74 -0.82
N ALA A 56 -4.75 4.60 -1.70
CA ALA A 56 -5.86 4.26 -2.61
C ALA A 56 -5.50 3.09 -3.53
N LEU A 57 -4.30 3.09 -4.13
CA LEU A 57 -3.83 1.98 -4.95
C LEU A 57 -3.68 0.68 -4.16
N THR A 58 -3.19 0.78 -2.92
CA THR A 58 -3.03 -0.38 -2.03
C THR A 58 -4.39 -0.96 -1.66
N MET A 59 -5.39 -0.13 -1.36
CA MET A 59 -6.75 -0.59 -1.09
C MET A 59 -7.38 -1.26 -2.32
N MET A 60 -7.19 -0.70 -3.52
CA MET A 60 -7.70 -1.29 -4.76
C MET A 60 -7.07 -2.66 -5.04
N SER A 61 -5.80 -2.86 -4.68
CA SER A 61 -5.14 -4.17 -4.81
C SER A 61 -5.63 -5.22 -3.82
N LEU A 62 -6.30 -4.81 -2.74
CA LEU A 62 -6.81 -5.69 -1.68
C LEU A 62 -8.16 -6.33 -2.03
N GLU A 63 -8.95 -5.69 -2.89
CA GLU A 63 -10.28 -6.16 -3.34
C GLU A 63 -10.27 -7.57 -3.94
N PRO A 64 -9.46 -7.90 -4.97
CA PRO A 64 -9.45 -9.25 -5.54
C PRO A 64 -8.98 -10.29 -4.52
N LEU A 65 -8.02 -9.92 -3.66
CA LEU A 65 -7.50 -10.79 -2.61
C LEU A 65 -8.57 -11.16 -1.57
N LEU A 66 -9.48 -10.24 -1.26
CA LEU A 66 -10.59 -10.47 -0.35
C LEU A 66 -11.64 -11.39 -0.95
N LEU A 67 -11.96 -11.23 -2.24
CA LEU A 67 -12.92 -12.08 -2.94
C LEU A 67 -12.39 -13.52 -3.07
N ASP A 68 -11.12 -13.68 -3.43
CA ASP A 68 -10.45 -14.99 -3.52
C ASP A 68 -10.35 -15.66 -2.14
N GLY A 69 -9.99 -14.89 -1.10
CA GLY A 69 -9.93 -15.38 0.27
C GLY A 69 -11.28 -15.82 0.82
N LEU A 70 -12.36 -15.09 0.48
CA LEU A 70 -13.72 -15.45 0.86
C LEU A 70 -14.20 -16.71 0.14
N ALA A 71 -13.91 -16.83 -1.16
CA ALA A 71 -14.25 -18.02 -1.96
C ALA A 71 -13.55 -19.27 -1.39
N LEU A 72 -12.24 -19.19 -1.12
CA LEU A 72 -11.47 -20.26 -0.48
C LEU A 72 -12.02 -20.64 0.91
N GLY A 73 -12.43 -19.66 1.71
CA GLY A 73 -13.03 -19.90 3.02
C GLY A 73 -14.39 -20.62 2.92
N LEU A 74 -15.23 -20.21 1.98
CA LEU A 74 -16.51 -20.86 1.70
C LEU A 74 -16.31 -22.30 1.21
N ASP A 75 -15.35 -22.54 0.33
CA ASP A 75 -15.05 -23.86 -0.21
C ASP A 75 -14.45 -24.78 0.87
N ALA A 76 -13.62 -24.25 1.77
CA ALA A 76 -13.12 -24.99 2.92
C ALA A 76 -14.25 -25.42 3.90
N ILE A 77 -15.21 -24.53 4.16
CA ILE A 77 -16.39 -24.85 5.00
C ILE A 77 -17.27 -25.89 4.31
N ARG A 78 -17.51 -25.75 3.00
CA ARG A 78 -18.32 -26.68 2.20
C ARG A 78 -17.69 -28.07 2.08
N ALA A 79 -16.38 -28.15 1.88
CA ALA A 79 -15.64 -29.40 1.87
C ALA A 79 -15.68 -30.08 3.24
N GLY A 80 -15.59 -29.31 4.34
CA GLY A 80 -15.79 -29.81 5.71
C GLY A 80 -17.22 -30.32 5.98
N LEU A 81 -18.21 -29.85 5.21
CA LEU A 81 -19.60 -30.29 5.25
C LEU A 81 -19.92 -31.44 4.27
N GLY A 82 -18.94 -31.94 3.51
CA GLY A 82 -19.12 -33.07 2.59
C GLY A 82 -19.82 -32.75 1.26
N MET A 83 -19.92 -31.47 0.87
CA MET A 83 -20.44 -31.06 -0.45
C MET A 83 -19.30 -31.03 -1.49
N ASN A 84 -19.45 -31.84 -2.56
CA ASN A 84 -18.55 -31.96 -3.72
C ASN A 84 -18.49 -30.66 -4.55
N PRO A 85 -17.34 -30.28 -5.16
CA PRO A 85 -17.19 -28.98 -5.83
C PRO A 85 -18.06 -28.83 -7.07
N ILE A 86 -18.53 -27.59 -7.31
CA ILE A 86 -19.05 -27.14 -8.60
C ILE A 86 -17.88 -26.44 -9.29
N SER A 87 -17.32 -27.12 -10.30
CA SER A 87 -16.44 -26.58 -11.37
C SER A 87 -15.36 -25.59 -10.96
#